data_AF-A0A4Q7YHY5-F1
#
_entry.id   AF-A0A4Q7YHY5-F1
#
_cell.length_a   1.000
_cell.length_b   1.000
_cell.length_c   1.000
_cell.angle_alpha   90.00
_cell.angle_beta   90.00
_cell.angle_gamma   90.00
#
_symmetry.space_group_name_H-M   'P 1'
#
loop_
_entity.id
_entity.type
_entity.pdbx_description
1 polymer ?
#
loop_
_entity_poly.entity_id
_entity_poly.type
_entity_poly.pdbx_seq_one_letter_code
_entity_poly.pdbx_strand_id
1 'polypeptide(L)'
;MEPDDFGGWFEEAELVGGQKLLAHPRKDCLGRHCCIHNPSEHHMREWPQNFRPDKTLTERICPHGFGHPDPDDLEYKRIYVGRWEYLVAEVHGCDGCCQ
;
A
#
# COMPACT_ATOMS: atom_id res chain seq x y z
N MET A 1 -18.27 24.96 6.63
CA MET A 1 -18.79 23.91 5.72
C MET A 1 -18.37 22.62 6.39
N GLU A 2 -19.33 21.92 6.99
CA GLU A 2 -19.07 20.70 7.76
C GLU A 2 -18.81 19.52 6.79
N PRO A 3 -17.99 18.54 7.19
CA PRO A 3 -17.41 17.54 6.29
C PRO A 3 -18.33 16.37 5.84
N ASP A 4 -19.64 16.43 6.05
CA ASP A 4 -20.52 15.26 5.96
C ASP A 4 -21.45 15.17 4.75
N ASP A 5 -21.63 16.23 3.94
CA ASP A 5 -22.61 16.20 2.84
C ASP A 5 -22.09 15.72 1.46
N PHE A 6 -20.78 15.43 1.32
CA PHE A 6 -20.18 14.92 0.06
C PHE A 6 -19.32 13.66 0.20
N GLY A 7 -19.40 12.95 1.32
CA GLY A 7 -18.67 11.69 1.52
C GLY A 7 -17.16 11.89 1.50
N GLY A 8 -16.57 12.02 2.70
CA GLY A 8 -15.15 12.32 2.90
C GLY A 8 -14.21 11.69 1.87
N TRP A 9 -13.40 12.53 1.24
CA TRP A 9 -12.42 12.17 0.21
C TRP A 9 -11.36 11.18 0.71
N PHE A 10 -11.23 11.04 2.03
CA PHE A 10 -10.27 10.16 2.70
C PHE A 10 -10.86 9.62 4.01
N GLU A 11 -10.37 8.47 4.47
CA GLU A 11 -10.63 7.89 5.79
C GLU A 11 -9.32 7.61 6.53
N GLU A 12 -9.36 7.63 7.87
CA GLU A 12 -8.21 7.16 8.66
C GLU A 12 -8.08 5.64 8.50
N ALA A 13 -6.89 5.20 8.12
CA ALA A 13 -6.51 3.80 8.08
C ALA A 13 -5.31 3.55 8.99
N GLU A 14 -5.34 2.42 9.69
CA GLU A 14 -4.21 1.91 10.46
C GLU A 14 -3.60 0.73 9.70
N LEU A 15 -2.34 0.86 9.34
CA LEU A 15 -1.57 -0.16 8.63
C LEU A 15 -1.15 -1.29 9.57
N VAL A 16 -0.77 -2.44 9.02
CA VAL A 16 -0.15 -3.51 9.81
C VAL A 16 1.10 -2.95 10.50
N GLY A 17 1.20 -3.04 11.83
CA GLY A 17 2.29 -2.42 12.60
C GLY A 17 1.98 -1.03 13.16
N GLY A 18 0.77 -0.50 12.95
CA GLY A 18 0.21 0.62 13.72
C GLY A 18 0.45 2.02 13.15
N GLN A 19 1.11 2.16 12.01
CA GLN A 19 1.19 3.46 11.32
C GLN A 19 -0.20 3.90 10.86
N LYS A 20 -0.59 5.14 11.17
CA LYS A 20 -1.87 5.72 10.74
C LYS A 20 -1.69 6.72 9.62
N LEU A 21 -2.60 6.72 8.65
CA LEU A 21 -2.62 7.67 7.53
C LEU A 21 -4.03 7.93 7.02
N LEU A 22 -4.17 8.94 6.17
CA LEU A 22 -5.40 9.20 5.41
C LEU A 22 -5.35 8.41 4.10
N ALA A 23 -6.23 7.42 3.97
CA ALA A 23 -6.37 6.57 2.80
C ALA A 23 -7.65 6.91 2.03
N HIS A 24 -7.79 6.37 0.83
CA HIS A 24 -9.06 6.42 0.12
C HIS A 24 -10.16 5.64 0.88
N PRO A 25 -11.45 5.97 0.70
CA PRO A 25 -12.55 5.24 1.32
C PRO A 25 -12.53 3.72 1.01
N ARG A 26 -12.92 2.85 1.97
CA ARG A 26 -12.96 1.37 1.75
C ARG A 26 -13.84 0.95 0.59
N LYS A 27 -14.92 1.69 0.35
CA LYS A 27 -15.84 1.43 -0.78
C LYS A 27 -15.12 1.49 -2.13
N ASP A 28 -14.04 2.26 -2.22
CA ASP A 28 -13.25 2.37 -3.44
C ASP A 28 -12.35 1.13 -3.64
N CYS A 29 -12.26 0.20 -2.70
CA CYS A 29 -11.56 -1.08 -2.88
C CYS A 29 -12.41 -2.14 -3.60
N LEU A 30 -13.71 -1.91 -3.78
CA LEU A 30 -14.61 -2.92 -4.31
C LEU A 30 -14.14 -3.41 -5.70
N GLY A 31 -13.93 -4.71 -5.82
CA GLY A 31 -13.50 -5.37 -7.06
C GLY A 31 -12.01 -5.28 -7.38
N ARG A 32 -11.16 -4.77 -6.47
CA ARG A 32 -9.70 -4.69 -6.66
C ARG A 32 -8.92 -4.92 -5.37
N HIS A 33 -7.67 -5.33 -5.50
CA HIS A 33 -6.77 -5.40 -4.35
C HIS A 33 -6.29 -4.00 -3.94
N CYS A 34 -6.09 -3.83 -2.63
CA CYS A 34 -5.62 -2.61 -2.00
C CYS A 34 -4.79 -3.03 -0.78
N CYS A 35 -3.53 -2.62 -0.73
CA CYS A 35 -2.61 -2.98 0.34
C CYS A 35 -3.08 -2.58 1.75
N ILE A 36 -4.01 -1.63 1.86
CA ILE A 36 -4.55 -1.10 3.12
C ILE A 36 -5.83 -1.83 3.54
N HIS A 37 -6.80 -1.93 2.63
CA HIS A 37 -8.18 -2.31 2.98
C HIS A 37 -8.61 -3.67 2.43
N ASN A 38 -7.97 -4.16 1.37
CA ASN A 38 -8.33 -5.40 0.69
C ASN A 38 -7.07 -6.09 0.12
N PRO A 39 -6.11 -6.48 0.98
CA PRO A 39 -4.87 -7.05 0.51
C PRO A 39 -5.11 -8.38 -0.21
N SER A 40 -4.32 -8.69 -1.24
CA SER A 40 -4.34 -10.00 -1.87
C SER A 40 -3.75 -11.08 -0.96
N GLU A 41 -3.97 -12.35 -1.31
CA GLU A 41 -3.44 -13.52 -0.59
C GLU A 41 -1.94 -13.74 -0.90
N HIS A 42 -1.11 -12.70 -0.73
CA HIS A 42 0.35 -12.79 -0.88
C HIS A 42 1.02 -13.09 0.48
N HIS A 43 2.18 -13.77 0.47
CA HIS A 43 2.85 -14.22 1.70
C HIS A 43 3.32 -13.09 2.62
N MET A 44 3.43 -11.88 2.10
CA MET A 44 3.88 -10.69 2.84
C MET A 44 2.72 -9.91 3.49
N ARG A 45 1.45 -10.30 3.30
CA ARG A 45 0.28 -9.50 3.71
C ARG A 45 0.19 -9.23 5.22
N GLU A 46 0.83 -10.08 6.03
CA GLU A 46 0.86 -9.97 7.50
C GLU A 46 2.13 -9.29 8.01
N TRP A 47 3.08 -8.98 7.12
CA TRP A 47 4.28 -8.25 7.50
C TRP A 47 3.93 -6.80 7.84
N PRO A 48 4.63 -6.18 8.81
CA PRO A 48 4.45 -4.77 9.12
C PRO A 48 4.56 -3.91 7.88
N GLN A 49 3.69 -2.92 7.77
CA GLN A 49 3.69 -1.96 6.69
C GLN A 49 4.45 -0.70 7.10
N ASN A 50 5.06 -0.06 6.11
CA ASN A 50 5.65 1.26 6.22
C ASN A 50 5.30 2.07 4.98
N PHE A 51 4.38 3.03 5.11
CA PHE A 51 4.12 3.99 4.05
C PHE A 51 5.21 5.04 4.02
N ARG A 52 5.85 5.15 2.86
CA ARG A 52 6.92 6.09 2.56
C ARG A 52 6.40 7.29 1.77
N PRO A 53 6.18 8.45 2.41
CA PRO A 53 5.66 9.62 1.71
C PRO A 53 6.65 10.17 0.68
N ASP A 54 7.96 9.97 0.87
CA ASP A 54 9.00 10.41 -0.06
C ASP A 54 9.00 9.62 -1.38
N LYS A 55 8.50 8.38 -1.35
CA LYS A 55 8.37 7.49 -2.52
C LYS A 55 6.93 7.29 -2.96
N THR A 56 5.95 7.76 -2.19
CA THR A 56 4.53 7.40 -2.34
C THR A 56 4.33 5.87 -2.43
N LEU A 57 5.08 5.10 -1.66
CA LEU A 57 5.15 3.63 -1.75
C LEU A 57 4.81 3.03 -0.39
N THR A 58 3.99 1.98 -0.36
CA THR A 58 3.84 1.14 0.83
C THR A 58 4.83 -0.01 0.77
N GLU A 59 5.65 -0.15 1.80
CA GLU A 59 6.58 -1.27 1.98
C GLU A 59 5.99 -2.29 2.97
N ARG A 60 6.38 -3.56 2.83
CA ARG A 60 6.25 -4.64 3.80
C ARG A 60 7.63 -4.94 4.40
N ILE A 61 7.74 -4.90 5.71
CA ILE A 61 9.00 -5.15 6.44
C ILE A 61 9.14 -6.64 6.70
N CYS A 62 10.10 -7.31 6.04
CA CYS A 62 10.32 -8.74 6.23
C CYS A 62 10.86 -9.06 7.63
N PRO A 63 10.89 -10.35 8.05
CA PRO A 63 11.45 -10.76 9.34
C PRO A 63 12.91 -10.37 9.57
N HIS A 64 13.67 -10.07 8.51
CA HIS A 64 15.06 -9.60 8.60
C HIS A 64 15.19 -8.07 8.72
N GLY A 65 14.06 -7.34 8.66
CA GLY A 65 14.01 -5.89 8.82
C GLY A 65 14.16 -5.08 7.54
N PHE A 66 14.15 -5.70 6.36
CA PHE A 66 14.19 -4.99 5.07
C PHE A 66 12.79 -4.62 4.59
N GLY A 67 12.65 -3.42 4.02
CA GLY A 67 11.42 -2.99 3.37
C GLY A 67 11.36 -3.48 1.92
N HIS A 68 10.31 -4.22 1.61
CA HIS A 68 9.97 -4.67 0.25
C HIS A 68 8.73 -3.95 -0.24
N PRO A 69 8.63 -3.56 -1.52
CA PRO A 69 7.39 -3.01 -2.07
C PRO A 69 6.19 -3.94 -1.82
N ASP A 70 5.08 -3.39 -1.34
CA ASP A 70 3.84 -4.14 -1.23
C ASP A 70 3.33 -4.54 -2.63
N PRO A 71 3.05 -5.84 -2.90
CA PRO A 71 2.59 -6.29 -4.20
C PRO A 71 1.30 -5.63 -4.69
N ASP A 72 0.36 -5.32 -3.79
CA ASP A 72 -0.90 -4.69 -4.17
C ASP A 72 -0.70 -3.21 -4.50
N ASP A 73 0.24 -2.52 -3.83
CA ASP A 73 0.61 -1.16 -4.20
C ASP A 73 1.36 -1.11 -5.54
N LEU A 74 2.27 -2.07 -5.80
CA LEU A 74 2.93 -2.20 -7.09
C LEU A 74 1.91 -2.45 -8.21
N GLU A 75 0.97 -3.37 -8.01
CA GLU A 75 -0.06 -3.68 -8.99
C GLU A 75 -0.97 -2.47 -9.27
N TYR A 76 -1.34 -1.73 -8.22
CA TYR A 76 -2.08 -0.48 -8.37
C TYR A 76 -1.31 0.53 -9.22
N LYS A 77 -0.01 0.74 -8.96
CA LYS A 77 0.84 1.63 -9.76
C LYS A 77 0.93 1.19 -11.21
N ARG A 78 1.09 -0.11 -11.44
CA ARG A 78 1.18 -0.72 -12.77
C ARG A 78 -0.06 -0.47 -13.61
N ILE A 79 -1.24 -0.59 -13.01
CA ILE A 79 -2.52 -0.49 -13.72
C ILE A 79 -3.05 0.95 -13.80
N TYR A 80 -2.96 1.72 -12.72
CA TYR A 80 -3.75 2.96 -12.56
C TYR A 80 -2.93 4.24 -12.45
N VAL A 81 -1.66 4.18 -12.04
CA VAL A 81 -0.84 5.38 -11.86
C VAL A 81 0.00 5.64 -13.11
N GLY A 82 0.82 4.67 -13.49
CA GLY A 82 1.71 4.83 -14.61
C GLY A 82 2.88 3.86 -14.59
N ARG A 83 3.40 3.58 -15.79
CA ARG A 83 4.52 2.66 -15.99
C ARG A 83 5.78 3.12 -15.27
N TRP A 84 6.02 4.43 -15.19
CA TRP A 84 7.25 4.95 -14.59
C TRP A 84 7.24 4.76 -13.07
N GLU A 85 6.12 5.05 -12.42
CA GLU A 85 5.91 4.91 -10.99
C GLU A 85 6.02 3.45 -10.56
N TYR A 86 5.51 2.52 -11.37
CA TYR A 86 5.71 1.09 -11.18
C TYR A 86 7.19 0.70 -11.27
N LEU A 87 7.88 1.05 -12.35
CA LEU A 87 9.28 0.62 -12.58
C LEU A 87 10.23 1.14 -11.49
N VAL A 88 10.02 2.37 -11.02
CA VAL A 88 10.84 2.95 -9.94
C VAL A 88 10.54 2.28 -8.60
N ALA A 89 9.29 1.92 -8.34
CA ALA A 89 8.89 1.26 -7.09
C ALA A 89 9.30 -0.22 -7.04
N GLU A 90 9.27 -0.92 -8.17
CA GLU A 90 9.60 -2.36 -8.25
C GLU A 90 11.09 -2.62 -8.01
N VAL A 91 11.97 -1.69 -8.39
CA VAL A 91 13.42 -1.83 -8.15
C VAL A 91 13.73 -1.56 -6.68
N HIS A 92 14.11 -2.61 -5.96
CA HIS A 92 14.42 -2.54 -4.53
C HIS A 92 15.55 -3.50 -4.14
N GLY A 93 16.16 -3.24 -2.98
CA GLY A 93 17.07 -4.21 -2.37
C GLY A 93 16.26 -5.38 -1.82
N CYS A 94 16.57 -6.59 -2.28
CA CYS A 94 15.93 -7.81 -1.80
C CYS A 94 16.99 -8.76 -1.22
N ASP A 95 16.67 -9.35 -0.08
CA ASP A 95 17.47 -10.33 0.64
C ASP A 95 17.03 -11.78 0.37
N GLY A 96 16.15 -12.00 -0.62
CA GLY A 96 15.58 -13.30 -0.98
C GLY A 96 14.16 -13.54 -0.49
N CYS A 97 13.52 -12.55 0.15
CA CYS A 97 12.16 -12.64 0.68
C CYS A 97 11.04 -12.43 -0.35
N CYS A 98 11.32 -11.82 -1.50
CA CYS A 98 10.36 -11.64 -2.60
C CYS A 98 10.35 -12.89 -3.50
N GLN A 99 9.46 -13.84 -3.20
CA GLN A 99 9.24 -15.08 -3.94
C GLN A 99 7.83 -15.14 -4.51
#